data_AF-A0A847YTC7-F1
#
_entry.id   AF-A0A847YTC7-F1
#
_cell.length_a   1.000
_cell.length_b   1.000
_cell.length_c   1.000
_cell.angle_alpha   90.00
_cell.angle_beta   90.00
_cell.angle_gamma   90.00
#
_symmetry.space_group_name_H-M   'P 1'
#
loop_
_entity.id
_entity.type
_entity.pdbx_description
1 polymer ?
#
loop_
_entity_poly.entity_id
_entity_poly.type
_entity_poly.pdbx_seq_one_letter_code
_entity_poly.pdbx_strand_id
1 'polypeptide(L)'
;MEALRTLQALEDGTLPRTPETLTTVAGWTGWGAVPRFFDDADPRWAAERDELRTLVGEDGYRAARRTTINAHYTDAAFVDAMWQTLTDLGLRQGRVLEPGSGS
;
A
#
# COMPACT_ATOMS: atom_id res chain seq x y z
N MET A 1 5.66 -4.63 -6.98
CA MET A 1 6.89 -3.80 -7.02
C MET A 1 6.67 -2.47 -7.73
N GLU A 2 5.93 -2.42 -8.84
CA GLU A 2 5.65 -1.18 -9.58
C GLU A 2 5.14 -0.01 -8.71
N ALA A 3 4.12 -0.24 -7.88
CA ALA A 3 3.59 0.80 -6.98
C ALA A 3 4.65 1.44 -6.06
N LEU A 4 5.58 0.65 -5.52
CA LEU A 4 6.67 1.17 -4.67
C LEU A 4 7.65 2.02 -5.48
N ARG A 5 8.02 1.58 -6.69
CA ARG A 5 8.89 2.35 -7.59
C ARG A 5 8.23 3.67 -8.00
N THR A 6 6.94 3.64 -8.32
CA THR A 6 6.16 4.84 -8.64
C THR A 6 6.11 5.79 -7.45
N LEU A 7 5.88 5.27 -6.23
CA LEU A 7 5.87 6.09 -5.01
C LEU A 7 7.22 6.79 -4.79
N GLN A 8 8.34 6.08 -4.88
CA GLN A 8 9.67 6.68 -4.74
C GLN A 8 9.92 7.76 -5.78
N ALA A 9 9.56 7.50 -7.05
CA ALA A 9 9.71 8.48 -8.10
C ALA A 9 8.84 9.74 -7.88
N LEU A 10 7.67 9.60 -7.25
CA LEU A 10 6.83 10.74 -6.85
C LEU A 10 7.41 11.53 -5.67
N GLU A 11 8.02 10.83 -4.70
CA GLU A 11 8.66 11.43 -3.52
C GLU A 11 9.94 12.20 -3.90
N ASP A 12 10.75 11.62 -4.77
CA ASP A 12 12.00 12.22 -5.28
C ASP A 12 11.75 13.24 -6.41
N GLY A 13 10.49 13.43 -6.82
CA GLY A 13 10.08 14.40 -7.84
C GLY A 13 10.47 14.01 -9.28
N THR A 14 10.88 12.77 -9.50
CA THR A 14 11.19 12.23 -10.84
C THR A 14 9.94 12.04 -11.69
N LEU A 15 8.80 11.74 -11.05
CA LEU A 15 7.48 11.69 -11.69
C LEU A 15 6.53 12.75 -11.11
N PRO A 16 5.65 13.35 -11.95
CA PRO A 16 4.57 14.19 -11.46
C PRO A 16 3.44 13.35 -10.86
N ARG A 17 2.69 13.97 -9.92
CA ARG A 17 1.42 13.42 -9.42
C ARG A 17 0.35 13.59 -10.50
N THR A 18 0.05 12.52 -11.23
CA THR A 18 -0.99 12.45 -12.26
C THR A 18 -2.02 11.39 -11.89
N PRO A 19 -3.23 11.40 -12.48
CA PRO A 19 -4.22 10.35 -12.24
C PRO A 19 -3.66 8.93 -12.45
N GLU A 20 -2.80 8.75 -13.46
CA GLU A 20 -2.18 7.46 -13.78
C GLU A 20 -1.19 7.03 -12.68
N THR A 21 -0.28 7.91 -12.25
CA THR A 21 0.70 7.56 -11.20
C THR A 21 0.02 7.31 -9.86
N LEU A 22 -1.04 8.06 -9.56
CA LEU A 22 -1.86 7.83 -8.37
C LEU A 22 -2.64 6.51 -8.44
N THR A 23 -3.15 6.13 -9.62
CA THR A 23 -3.84 4.85 -9.82
C THR A 23 -2.89 3.67 -9.59
N THR A 24 -1.65 3.75 -10.10
CA THR A 24 -0.62 2.72 -9.85
C THR A 24 -0.31 2.56 -8.36
N VAL A 25 -0.20 3.67 -7.62
CA VAL A 25 0.01 3.62 -6.16
C VAL A 25 -1.23 3.11 -5.43
N ALA A 26 -2.43 3.51 -5.84
CA ALA A 26 -3.70 3.09 -5.23
C ALA A 26 -3.98 1.59 -5.38
N GLY A 27 -3.41 0.93 -6.40
CA GLY A 27 -3.48 -0.53 -6.56
C GLY A 27 -2.65 -1.33 -5.55
N TRP A 28 -1.90 -0.67 -4.66
CA TRP A 28 -1.10 -1.34 -3.64
C TRP A 28 -1.96 -1.86 -2.48
N THR A 29 -2.04 -3.18 -2.34
CA THR A 29 -2.85 -3.86 -1.30
C THR A 29 -2.06 -4.23 -0.04
N GLY A 30 -0.78 -3.87 0.03
CA GLY A 30 0.11 -4.23 1.13
C GLY A 30 0.65 -5.66 1.05
N TRP A 31 1.23 -6.13 2.16
CA TRP A 31 1.90 -7.42 2.25
C TRP A 31 1.07 -8.52 2.93
N GLY A 32 -0.09 -8.17 3.50
CA GLY A 32 -0.94 -9.06 4.30
C GLY A 32 -1.40 -10.32 3.57
N ALA A 33 -1.62 -10.21 2.26
CA ALA A 33 -2.07 -11.34 1.43
C ALA A 33 -0.93 -12.27 0.98
N VAL A 34 0.34 -11.87 1.17
CA VAL A 34 1.52 -12.59 0.62
C VAL A 34 2.59 -12.89 1.68
N PRO A 35 2.25 -13.47 2.85
CA PRO A 35 3.24 -13.72 3.90
C PRO A 35 4.39 -14.64 3.46
N ARG A 36 4.13 -15.59 2.54
CA ARG A 36 5.17 -16.50 1.99
C ARG A 36 6.24 -15.79 1.16
N PHE A 37 5.98 -14.57 0.68
CA PHE A 37 7.00 -13.79 -0.02
C PHE A 37 8.27 -13.59 0.84
N PHE A 38 8.08 -13.45 2.15
CA PHE A 38 9.13 -13.24 3.14
C PHE A 38 9.69 -14.54 3.75
N ASP A 39 9.38 -15.70 3.17
CA ASP A 39 10.01 -16.97 3.53
C ASP A 39 11.36 -17.09 2.79
N ASP A 40 12.46 -16.90 3.53
CA ASP A 40 13.82 -16.96 2.97
C ASP A 40 14.17 -18.36 2.43
N ALA A 41 13.47 -19.42 2.86
CA ALA A 41 13.66 -20.77 2.36
C ALA A 41 12.96 -21.01 1.00
N ASP A 42 12.04 -20.12 0.59
CA ASP A 42 11.35 -20.21 -0.70
C ASP A 42 12.20 -19.53 -1.80
N PRO A 43 12.83 -20.29 -2.71
CA PRO A 43 13.70 -19.72 -3.73
C PRO A 43 12.92 -18.95 -4.82
N ARG A 44 11.59 -19.16 -4.93
CA ARG A 44 10.77 -18.57 -6.00
C ARG A 44 10.74 -17.04 -5.97
N TRP A 45 10.95 -16.45 -4.80
CA TRP A 45 10.87 -15.00 -4.58
C TRP A 45 12.22 -14.37 -4.26
N ALA A 46 13.33 -15.10 -4.43
CA ALA A 46 14.65 -14.62 -4.03
C ALA A 46 15.02 -13.31 -4.75
N ALA A 47 14.79 -13.25 -6.07
CA ALA A 47 15.09 -12.08 -6.88
C ALA A 47 14.22 -10.87 -6.48
N GLU A 48 12.93 -11.07 -6.27
CA GLU A 48 12.00 -10.01 -5.88
C GLU A 48 12.26 -9.51 -4.46
N ARG A 49 12.73 -10.37 -3.54
CA ARG A 49 13.17 -9.93 -2.21
C ARG A 49 14.41 -9.05 -2.30
N ASP A 50 15.37 -9.40 -3.15
CA ASP A 50 16.58 -8.59 -3.35
C ASP A 50 16.26 -7.25 -4.02
N GLU A 51 15.31 -7.26 -4.96
CA GLU A 51 14.76 -6.02 -5.52
C GLU A 51 14.10 -5.17 -4.44
N LEU A 52 13.25 -5.77 -3.59
CA LEU A 52 12.60 -5.05 -2.50
C LEU A 52 13.62 -4.45 -1.54
N ARG A 53 14.64 -5.21 -1.12
CA ARG A 53 15.73 -4.70 -0.26
C ARG A 53 16.45 -3.53 -0.89
N THR A 54 16.65 -3.54 -2.21
CA THR A 54 17.27 -2.44 -2.94
C THR A 54 16.39 -1.19 -2.94
N LEU A 55 15.08 -1.35 -3.12
CA LEU A 55 14.14 -0.23 -3.12
C LEU A 55 13.97 0.38 -1.72
N VAL A 56 13.71 -0.43 -0.70
CA VAL A 56 13.29 0.07 0.63
C VAL A 56 14.37 -0.01 1.70
N GLY A 57 15.54 -0.55 1.38
CA GLY A 57 16.60 -0.86 2.36
C GLY A 57 16.20 -1.98 3.34
N GLU A 58 17.15 -2.36 4.20
CA GLU A 58 16.93 -3.43 5.18
C GLU A 58 15.85 -3.08 6.22
N ASP A 59 15.78 -1.83 6.67
CA ASP A 59 14.79 -1.42 7.65
C ASP A 59 13.38 -1.39 7.06
N GLY A 60 13.23 -0.91 5.81
CA GLY A 60 11.98 -0.98 5.07
C GLY A 60 11.55 -2.42 4.79
N TYR A 61 12.50 -3.30 4.48
CA TYR A 61 12.24 -4.72 4.27
C TYR A 61 11.72 -5.39 5.56
N ARG A 62 12.33 -5.11 6.71
CA ARG A 62 11.87 -5.61 8.02
C ARG A 62 10.49 -5.06 8.38
N ALA A 63 10.22 -3.79 8.10
CA ALA A 63 8.91 -3.19 8.30
C ALA A 63 7.85 -3.89 7.44
N ALA A 64 8.11 -4.06 6.15
CA ALA A 64 7.25 -4.78 5.21
C ALA A 64 6.94 -6.21 5.66
N ARG A 65 7.97 -6.96 6.11
CA ARG A 65 7.79 -8.32 6.63
C ARG A 65 6.87 -8.35 7.84
N ARG A 66 6.99 -7.38 8.75
CA ARG A 66 6.16 -7.28 9.96
C ARG A 66 4.71 -6.96 9.64
N THR A 67 4.41 -6.28 8.54
CA THR A 67 3.03 -5.91 8.22
C THR A 67 2.21 -7.05 7.60
N THR A 68 2.85 -8.17 7.23
CA THR A 68 2.16 -9.36 6.72
C THR A 68 1.09 -9.93 7.66
N ILE A 69 1.19 -9.67 8.97
CA ILE A 69 0.23 -10.16 9.98
C ILE A 69 -0.91 -9.18 10.30
N ASN A 70 -0.82 -7.93 9.88
CA ASN A 70 -1.75 -6.87 10.32
C ASN A 70 -2.13 -5.85 9.23
N ALA A 71 -1.57 -5.93 8.01
CA ALA A 71 -1.99 -5.11 6.87
C ALA A 71 -3.24 -5.70 6.20
N HIS A 72 -4.38 -5.55 6.87
CA HIS A 72 -5.69 -5.84 6.30
C HIS A 72 -6.40 -4.53 5.97
N TYR A 73 -6.40 -4.17 4.70
CA TYR A 73 -7.13 -3.00 4.20
C TYR A 73 -8.51 -3.42 3.68
N THR A 74 -9.51 -2.57 3.92
CA THR A 74 -10.83 -2.70 3.32
C THR A 74 -10.73 -2.45 1.81
N ASP A 75 -11.39 -3.28 1.00
CA ASP A 75 -11.41 -3.10 -0.46
C ASP A 75 -11.93 -1.70 -0.84
N ALA A 76 -11.30 -1.08 -1.83
CA ALA A 76 -11.63 0.25 -2.30
C ALA A 76 -13.11 0.37 -2.69
N ALA A 77 -13.72 -0.67 -3.25
CA ALA A 77 -15.13 -0.65 -3.63
C ALA A 77 -16.06 -0.51 -2.40
N PHE A 78 -15.69 -1.10 -1.26
CA PHE A 78 -16.44 -0.91 -0.01
C PHE A 78 -16.19 0.47 0.58
N VAL A 79 -14.95 0.96 0.53
CA VAL A 79 -14.61 2.31 0.98
C VAL A 79 -15.39 3.38 0.20
N ASP A 80 -15.46 3.25 -1.12
CA ASP A 80 -16.21 4.17 -1.99
C ASP A 80 -17.71 4.15 -1.67
N ALA A 81 -18.30 2.96 -1.50
CA ALA A 81 -19.71 2.82 -1.14
C ALA A 81 -20.02 3.45 0.23
N MET A 82 -19.12 3.31 1.20
CA MET A 82 -19.25 3.93 2.52
C MET A 82 -19.24 5.45 2.43
N TRP A 83 -18.29 6.03 1.69
CA TRP A 83 -18.19 7.48 1.51
C TRP A 83 -19.34 8.07 0.68
N GLN A 84 -19.81 7.35 -0.34
CA GLN A 84 -20.99 7.75 -1.10
C GLN A 84 -22.22 7.81 -0.20
N THR A 85 -22.43 6.78 0.63
CA THR A 85 -23.56 6.75 1.58
C THR A 85 -23.53 7.93 2.55
N LEU A 86 -22.36 8.26 3.11
CA LEU A 86 -22.22 9.43 3.99
C LEU A 86 -22.55 10.74 3.27
N THR A 87 -22.14 10.86 2.01
CA THR A 87 -22.42 12.03 1.16
C THR A 87 -23.92 12.15 0.87
N ASP A 88 -24.58 11.04 0.55
CA ASP A 88 -26.03 10.97 0.29
C ASP A 88 -26.85 11.33 1.54
N LEU A 89 -26.35 10.98 2.72
CA LEU A 89 -26.91 11.38 4.02
C LEU A 89 -26.64 12.85 4.38
N GLY A 90 -25.93 13.61 3.52
CA GLY A 90 -25.73 15.04 3.68
C GLY A 90 -24.43 15.44 4.39
N LEU A 91 -23.52 14.50 4.68
CA LEU A 91 -22.19 14.84 5.18
C LEU A 91 -21.37 15.50 4.06
N ARG A 92 -21.12 16.81 4.18
CA ARG A 92 -20.32 17.58 3.20
C ARG A 92 -18.94 17.97 3.72
N GLN A 93 -18.82 18.15 5.04
CA GLN A 93 -17.58 18.53 5.72
C GLN A 93 -17.66 18.14 7.20
N GLY A 94 -16.51 17.89 7.82
CA GLY A 94 -16.42 17.51 9.23
C GLY A 94 -15.13 16.75 9.51
N ARG A 95 -14.86 16.50 10.79
CA ARG A 95 -13.75 15.62 11.19
C ARG A 95 -14.25 14.18 11.19
N VAL A 96 -13.55 13.31 10.47
CA VAL A 96 -13.79 11.87 10.46
C VAL A 96 -12.62 11.21 11.19
N LEU A 97 -12.93 10.28 12.09
CA LEU A 97 -11.94 9.48 12.81
C LEU A 97 -11.95 8.08 12.19
N GLU A 98 -10.82 7.68 11.62
CA GLU A 98 -10.58 6.30 11.16
C GLU A 98 -9.55 5.65 12.10
N PRO A 99 -9.99 4.93 13.15
CA PRO A 99 -9.09 4.32 14.13
C PRO A 99 -8.34 3.10 13.58
N GLY A 100 -8.68 2.63 12.37
CA GLY A 100 -8.10 1.46 11.70
C GLY A 100 -7.15 1.77 10.54
N SER A 101 -6.58 2.98 10.43
CA SER A 101 -5.75 3.39 9.28
C SER A 101 -4.41 2.65 9.12
N GLY A 102 -4.18 1.58 9.88
CA GLY A 102 -2.88 0.91 9.97
C GLY A 102 -1.84 1.74 10.71
N SER A 103 -0.63 1.19 10.85
CA SER A 103 0.55 1.84 11.44
C SER A 103 1.66 2.00 10.42
#